data_AF-A0A510JAY9-F1
#
_entry.id   AF-A0A510JAY9-F1
#
_cell.length_a   1.000
_cell.length_b   1.000
_cell.length_c   1.000
_cell.angle_alpha   90.00
_cell.angle_beta   90.00
_cell.angle_gamma   90.00
#
_symmetry.space_group_name_H-M   'P 1'
#
loop_
_entity.id
_entity.type
_entity.pdbx_description
1 polymer ?
#
loop_
_entity_poly.entity_id
_entity_poly.type
_entity_poly.pdbx_seq_one_letter_code
_entity_poly.pdbx_strand_id
1 'polypeptide(L)'
;MTEITVKNKILGRYDYIRIWIDEEEYHLKYNSEIVFSTWKEEAKIYFSMFSMKSKNMIVKCSGKDKIFLELKPNIRVVIIAYLMTVLTAAFILWLCFLYNIRNVMAIFGIFILLFSFFSFLLMVKTIKLVEK
;
A
#
# COMPACT_ATOMS: atom_id res chain seq x y z
N MET A 1 -14.20 21.51 -16.87
CA MET A 1 -12.99 20.67 -16.98
C MET A 1 -12.36 20.62 -15.61
N THR A 2 -12.06 19.43 -15.11
CA THR A 2 -11.44 19.24 -13.80
C THR A 2 -10.07 18.62 -13.98
N GLU A 3 -9.06 19.20 -13.33
CA GLU A 3 -7.69 18.72 -13.33
C GLU A 3 -7.44 17.87 -12.08
N ILE A 4 -7.05 16.62 -12.26
CA ILE A 4 -6.73 15.67 -11.18
C ILE A 4 -5.22 15.46 -11.18
N THR A 5 -4.58 15.84 -10.08
CA THR A 5 -3.16 15.58 -9.84
C THR A 5 -3.04 14.40 -8.88
N VAL A 6 -2.36 13.33 -9.28
CA VAL A 6 -2.04 12.22 -8.38
C VAL A 6 -0.55 12.17 -8.10
N LYS A 7 -0.17 12.27 -6.83
CA LYS A 7 1.22 12.21 -6.38
C LYS A 7 1.53 10.92 -5.65
N ASN A 8 2.64 10.29 -6.00
CA ASN A 8 3.12 9.10 -5.32
C ASN A 8 4.10 9.44 -4.18
N LYS A 9 3.71 9.18 -2.92
CA LYS A 9 4.59 9.29 -1.74
C LYS A 9 4.98 7.94 -1.13
N ILE A 10 4.72 6.84 -1.82
CA ILE A 10 5.05 5.51 -1.32
C ILE A 10 6.53 5.26 -1.57
N LEU A 11 7.32 5.32 -0.50
CA LEU A 11 8.71 4.94 -0.52
C LEU A 11 8.81 3.41 -0.60
N GLY A 12 9.45 2.90 -1.65
CA GLY A 12 9.70 1.48 -1.85
C GLY A 12 10.80 1.29 -2.88
N ARG A 13 11.48 0.13 -2.85
CA ARG A 13 12.58 -0.22 -3.75
C ARG A 13 12.14 -0.45 -5.22
N TYR A 14 10.96 0.02 -5.58
CA TYR A 14 10.27 -0.35 -6.79
C TYR A 14 10.27 0.82 -7.76
N ASP A 15 10.54 0.52 -9.03
CA ASP A 15 10.73 1.55 -10.04
C ASP A 15 9.49 2.40 -10.27
N TYR A 16 8.29 1.83 -10.11
CA TYR A 16 7.02 2.54 -10.26
C TYR A 16 5.82 1.79 -9.65
N ILE A 17 4.72 2.51 -9.41
CA ILE A 17 3.39 1.99 -9.10
C ILE A 17 2.51 2.16 -10.34
N ARG A 18 1.72 1.14 -10.69
CA ARG A 18 0.72 1.26 -11.75
C ARG A 18 -0.54 1.89 -11.18
N ILE A 19 -1.01 2.97 -11.79
CA ILE A 19 -2.29 3.59 -11.48
C ILE A 19 -3.16 3.52 -12.74
N TRP A 20 -4.44 3.28 -12.56
CA TRP A 20 -5.43 3.39 -13.60
C TRP A 20 -6.37 4.52 -13.26
N ILE A 21 -6.55 5.43 -14.20
CA ILE A 21 -7.49 6.53 -14.13
C ILE A 21 -8.42 6.35 -15.32
N ASP A 22 -9.69 6.06 -15.08
CA ASP A 22 -10.69 5.86 -16.15
C ASP A 22 -10.24 4.87 -17.24
N GLU A 23 -9.63 3.75 -16.82
CA GLU A 23 -9.12 2.65 -17.67
C GLU A 23 -7.77 2.91 -18.35
N GLU A 24 -7.26 4.14 -18.30
CA GLU A 24 -5.90 4.45 -18.78
C GLU A 24 -4.85 4.10 -17.72
N GLU A 25 -3.83 3.35 -18.11
CA GLU A 25 -2.73 2.94 -17.24
C GLU A 25 -1.59 3.96 -17.25
N TYR A 26 -1.12 4.31 -16.07
CA TYR A 26 0.00 5.21 -15.86
C TYR A 26 0.98 4.63 -14.83
N HIS A 27 2.26 4.96 -14.99
CA HIS A 27 3.34 4.48 -14.12
C HIS A 27 3.91 5.65 -13.31
N LEU A 28 3.74 5.63 -11.98
CA LEU A 28 4.25 6.67 -11.09
C LEU A 28 5.46 6.19 -10.32
N LYS A 29 6.59 6.86 -10.52
CA LYS A 29 7.80 6.68 -9.71
C LYS A 29 7.62 7.28 -8.32
N TYR A 30 8.52 6.95 -7.40
CA TYR A 30 8.54 7.60 -6.09
C TYR A 30 8.69 9.12 -6.24
N ASN A 31 7.88 9.88 -5.50
CA ASN A 31 7.83 11.33 -5.47
C ASN A 31 7.50 12.00 -6.82
N SER A 32 7.06 11.23 -7.82
CA SER A 32 6.53 11.77 -9.07
C SER A 32 5.03 12.04 -8.95
N GLU A 33 4.53 12.87 -9.83
CA GLU A 33 3.12 13.19 -9.96
C GLU A 33 2.67 13.02 -11.40
N ILE A 34 1.38 12.78 -11.57
CA ILE A 34 0.71 12.80 -12.86
C ILE A 34 -0.46 13.76 -12.80
N VAL A 35 -0.69 14.45 -13.91
CA VAL A 35 -1.82 15.35 -14.09
C VAL A 35 -2.69 14.78 -15.19
N PHE A 36 -3.97 14.67 -14.91
CA PHE A 36 -4.99 14.20 -15.85
C PHE A 36 -6.17 15.16 -15.83
N SER A 37 -6.72 15.49 -17.00
CA SER A 37 -7.88 16.36 -17.09
C SER A 37 -9.09 15.59 -17.58
N THR A 38 -10.22 15.73 -16.90
CA THR A 38 -11.47 15.06 -17.26
C THR A 38 -12.63 16.03 -17.33
N TRP A 39 -13.61 15.69 -18.18
CA TRP A 39 -14.91 16.34 -18.26
C TRP A 39 -16.01 15.52 -17.58
N LYS A 40 -15.69 14.31 -17.11
CA LYS A 40 -16.64 13.45 -16.42
C LYS A 40 -16.96 14.01 -15.04
N GLU A 41 -18.18 13.76 -14.58
CA GLU A 41 -18.61 14.13 -13.23
C GLU A 41 -17.89 13.33 -12.14
N GLU A 42 -17.42 12.13 -12.47
CA GLU A 42 -16.69 11.23 -11.59
C GLU A 42 -15.53 10.55 -12.32
N ALA A 43 -14.41 10.38 -11.63
CA ALA A 43 -13.25 9.63 -12.12
C ALA A 43 -13.02 8.39 -11.26
N LYS A 44 -12.77 7.26 -11.91
CA LYS A 44 -12.47 5.98 -11.24
C LYS A 44 -10.97 5.78 -11.19
N ILE A 45 -10.43 5.70 -9.98
CA ILE A 45 -9.00 5.56 -9.74
C ILE A 45 -8.75 4.28 -8.95
N TYR A 46 -7.83 3.46 -9.44
CA TYR A 46 -7.28 2.33 -8.68
C TYR A 46 -5.79 2.18 -8.98
N PHE A 47 -5.06 1.57 -8.06
CA PHE A 47 -3.63 1.31 -8.24
C PHE A 47 -3.34 -0.18 -8.09
N SER A 48 -2.20 -0.61 -8.58
CA SER A 48 -1.71 -1.97 -8.43
C SER A 48 -0.24 -2.00 -8.16
N MET A 49 0.12 -2.95 -7.32
CA MET A 49 1.47 -3.26 -6.94
C MET A 49 1.57 -4.80 -6.83
N PHE A 50 2.56 -5.42 -7.46
CA PHE A 50 2.77 -6.89 -7.45
C PHE A 50 1.53 -7.71 -7.81
N SER A 51 0.85 -7.32 -8.88
CA SER A 51 -0.38 -7.97 -9.36
C SER A 51 -1.58 -7.89 -8.40
N MET A 52 -1.44 -7.25 -7.23
CA MET A 52 -2.56 -6.93 -6.36
C MET A 52 -3.15 -5.58 -6.75
N LYS A 53 -4.45 -5.53 -6.95
CA LYS A 53 -5.19 -4.30 -7.23
C LYS A 53 -5.77 -3.72 -5.94
N SER A 54 -5.77 -2.39 -5.84
CA SER A 54 -6.47 -1.67 -4.79
C SER A 54 -7.98 -1.77 -4.99
N LYS A 55 -8.74 -1.33 -3.98
CA LYS A 55 -10.15 -1.00 -4.19
C LYS A 55 -10.26 0.17 -5.17
N ASN A 56 -11.34 0.17 -5.95
CA ASN A 56 -11.71 1.32 -6.79
C ASN A 56 -12.10 2.49 -5.89
N MET A 57 -11.54 3.66 -6.17
CA MET A 57 -11.92 4.91 -5.55
C MET A 57 -12.64 5.76 -6.61
N ILE A 58 -13.80 6.28 -6.25
CA ILE A 58 -14.59 7.17 -7.09
C ILE A 58 -14.37 8.58 -6.57
N VAL A 59 -13.85 9.45 -7.43
CA VAL A 59 -13.57 10.85 -7.11
C VAL A 59 -14.57 11.72 -7.86
N LYS A 60 -15.38 12.47 -7.10
CA LYS A 60 -16.33 13.44 -7.67
C LYS A 60 -15.58 14.66 -8.18
N CYS A 61 -15.75 14.93 -9.48
CA CYS A 61 -15.15 16.04 -10.21
C CYS A 61 -16.11 17.23 -10.37
N SER A 62 -17.42 17.00 -10.21
CA SER A 62 -18.44 18.05 -10.34
C SER A 62 -18.16 19.25 -9.43
N GLY A 63 -18.03 20.44 -10.04
CA GLY A 63 -17.83 21.72 -9.36
C GLY A 63 -16.43 22.00 -8.83
N LYS A 64 -15.43 21.15 -9.14
CA LYS A 64 -14.02 21.37 -8.75
C LYS A 64 -13.16 21.63 -9.99
N ASP A 65 -12.36 22.70 -9.95
CA ASP A 65 -11.39 23.00 -11.01
C ASP A 65 -10.14 22.12 -10.88
N LYS A 66 -9.70 21.85 -9.64
CA LYS A 66 -8.49 21.06 -9.34
C LYS A 66 -8.73 20.12 -8.17
N ILE A 67 -8.20 18.90 -8.27
CA ILE A 67 -8.24 17.86 -7.24
C ILE A 67 -6.82 17.32 -7.05
N PHE A 68 -6.31 17.36 -5.83
CA PHE A 68 -5.01 16.79 -5.49
C PHE A 68 -5.18 15.51 -4.70
N LEU A 69 -4.60 14.43 -5.19
CA LEU A 69 -4.66 13.10 -4.60
C LEU A 69 -3.24 12.64 -4.25
N GLU A 70 -3.01 12.29 -3.00
CA GLU A 70 -1.73 11.72 -2.56
C GLU A 70 -1.89 10.22 -2.27
N LEU A 71 -1.09 9.38 -2.94
CA LEU A 71 -0.87 7.99 -2.58
C LEU A 71 0.12 7.93 -1.42
N LYS A 72 -0.36 7.55 -0.23
CA LYS A 72 0.47 7.42 0.97
C LYS A 72 0.17 6.15 1.75
N PRO A 73 1.17 5.57 2.44
CA PRO A 73 0.91 4.47 3.35
C PRO A 73 0.04 4.93 4.52
N ASN A 74 -0.89 4.08 4.93
CA ASN A 74 -1.67 4.28 6.14
C ASN A 74 -0.80 3.90 7.33
N ILE A 75 -0.09 4.90 7.86
CA ILE A 75 0.88 4.76 8.97
C ILE A 75 0.28 3.97 10.15
N ARG A 76 -1.00 4.18 10.50
CA ARG A 76 -1.66 3.42 11.58
C ARG A 76 -1.65 1.91 11.31
N VAL A 77 -2.00 1.50 10.09
CA VAL A 77 -2.04 0.07 9.73
C VAL A 77 -0.63 -0.51 9.65
N VAL A 78 0.34 0.27 9.16
CA VAL A 78 1.75 -0.14 9.15
C VAL A 78 2.27 -0.38 10.57
N ILE A 79 2.00 0.55 11.50
CA ILE A 79 2.39 0.41 12.91
C ILE A 79 1.71 -0.80 13.55
N ILE A 80 0.40 -0.99 13.33
CA ILE A 80 -0.33 -2.15 13.87
C ILE A 80 0.25 -3.46 13.33
N ALA A 81 0.53 -3.54 12.03
CA ALA A 81 1.12 -4.73 11.43
C ALA A 81 2.50 -5.04 12.05
N TYR A 82 3.34 -4.02 12.20
CA TYR A 82 4.65 -4.15 12.84
C TYR A 82 4.53 -4.62 14.30
N LEU A 83 3.62 -4.02 15.08
CA LEU A 83 3.40 -4.43 16.48
C LEU A 83 2.94 -5.89 16.57
N MET A 84 1.99 -6.29 15.73
CA MET A 84 1.51 -7.68 15.66
C MET A 84 2.65 -8.64 15.31
N THR A 85 3.60 -8.22 14.48
CA THR A 85 4.81 -8.99 14.13
C THR A 85 5.63 -9.30 15.38
N VAL A 86 5.93 -8.25 16.14
CA VAL A 86 6.82 -8.35 17.31
C VAL A 86 6.17 -9.23 18.37
N LEU A 87 4.86 -9.06 18.58
CA LEU A 87 4.10 -9.88 19.52
C LEU A 87 4.06 -11.35 19.11
N THR A 88 3.80 -11.64 17.82
CA THR A 88 3.78 -13.03 17.33
C THR A 88 5.16 -13.67 17.38
N ALA A 89 6.23 -12.95 17.02
CA ALA A 89 7.61 -13.41 17.15
C ALA A 89 7.97 -13.75 18.60
N ALA A 90 7.61 -12.87 19.55
CA ALA A 90 7.83 -13.08 20.98
C ALA A 90 7.04 -14.29 21.51
N PHE A 91 5.79 -14.46 21.07
CA PHE A 91 4.95 -15.60 21.46
C PHE A 91 5.52 -16.94 20.95
N ILE A 92 6.01 -16.99 19.71
CA ILE A 92 6.66 -18.18 19.14
C ILE A 92 7.94 -18.51 19.92
N LEU A 93 8.75 -17.51 20.26
CA LEU A 93 9.96 -17.70 21.06
C LEU A 93 9.64 -18.27 22.45
N TRP A 94 8.59 -17.74 23.09
CA TRP A 94 8.11 -18.22 24.40
C TRP A 94 7.63 -19.68 24.34
N LEU A 95 6.86 -20.05 23.32
CA LEU A 95 6.47 -21.44 23.08
C LEU A 95 7.67 -22.35 22.87
N CYS A 96 8.65 -21.92 22.08
CA CYS A 96 9.86 -22.70 21.84
C CYS A 96 10.65 -22.96 23.13
N PHE A 97 10.68 -21.98 24.05
CA PHE A 97 11.29 -22.12 25.37
C PHE A 97 10.51 -23.10 26.26
N LEU A 98 9.18 -23.00 26.32
CA LEU A 98 8.32 -23.91 27.10
C LEU A 98 8.44 -25.37 26.68
N TYR A 99 8.51 -25.64 25.37
CA TYR A 99 8.56 -27.00 24.82
C TYR A 99 10.00 -27.51 24.58
N ASN A 100 11.02 -26.79 25.06
CA ASN A 100 12.44 -27.13 24.89
C ASN A 100 12.80 -27.54 23.45
N ILE A 101 12.31 -26.78 22.47
CA ILE A 101 12.51 -27.10 21.07
C ILE A 101 13.96 -26.80 20.69
N ARG A 102 14.73 -27.81 20.27
CA ARG A 102 16.17 -27.64 19.95
C ARG A 102 16.45 -26.73 18.75
N ASN A 103 15.48 -26.59 17.84
CA ASN A 103 15.63 -25.88 16.56
C ASN A 103 14.94 -24.50 16.53
N VAL A 104 14.90 -23.78 17.66
CA VAL A 104 14.24 -22.46 17.78
C VAL A 104 14.64 -21.49 16.67
N MET A 105 15.94 -21.41 16.35
CA MET A 105 16.46 -20.47 15.35
C MET A 105 15.94 -20.76 13.93
N ALA A 106 15.75 -22.04 13.57
CA ALA A 106 15.21 -22.41 12.26
C ALA A 106 13.73 -22.05 12.14
N ILE A 107 12.94 -22.28 13.21
CA ILE A 107 11.53 -21.90 13.28
C ILE A 107 11.39 -20.37 13.20
N PHE A 108 12.23 -19.65 13.93
CA PHE A 108 12.26 -18.19 13.92
C PHE A 108 12.63 -17.64 12.52
N GLY A 109 13.60 -18.26 11.85
CA GLY A 109 13.97 -17.91 10.46
C GLY A 109 12.82 -18.14 9.47
N ILE A 110 12.12 -19.28 9.55
CA ILE A 110 10.94 -19.56 8.72
C ILE A 110 9.81 -18.55 8.99
N PHE A 111 9.59 -18.22 10.27
CA PHE A 111 8.60 -17.22 10.66
C PHE A 111 8.90 -15.84 10.06
N ILE A 112 10.16 -15.36 10.15
CA ILE A 112 10.56 -14.09 9.54
C ILE A 112 10.33 -14.10 8.03
N LEU A 113 10.66 -15.20 7.35
CA LEU A 113 10.43 -15.34 5.90
C LEU A 113 8.95 -15.25 5.55
N LEU A 114 8.09 -16.05 6.19
CA LEU A 114 6.65 -16.03 5.97
C LEU A 114 6.04 -14.67 6.32
N PHE A 115 6.51 -14.07 7.40
CA PHE A 115 6.03 -12.77 7.85
C PHE A 115 6.44 -11.63 6.91
N SER A 116 7.66 -11.65 6.38
CA SER A 116 8.14 -10.68 5.39
C SER A 116 7.28 -10.73 4.13
N PHE A 117 6.92 -11.94 3.68
CA PHE A 117 6.02 -12.15 2.56
C PHE A 117 4.60 -11.66 2.88
N PHE A 118 4.06 -11.95 4.06
CA PHE A 118 2.73 -11.49 4.47
C PHE A 118 2.65 -9.96 4.60
N SER A 119 3.68 -9.33 5.19
CA SER A 119 3.78 -7.87 5.29
C SER A 119 3.79 -7.19 3.94
N PHE A 120 4.45 -7.81 2.97
CA PHE A 120 4.45 -7.36 1.58
C PHE A 120 3.05 -7.40 0.96
N LEU A 121 2.27 -8.46 1.20
CA LEU A 121 0.86 -8.53 0.75
C LEU A 121 -0.01 -7.45 1.43
N LEU A 122 0.26 -7.13 2.69
CA LEU A 122 -0.45 -6.08 3.41
C LEU A 122 -0.09 -4.67 2.92
N MET A 123 1.10 -4.47 2.35
CA MET A 123 1.56 -3.16 1.88
C MET A 123 0.55 -2.53 0.91
N VAL A 124 0.02 -3.30 -0.03
CA VAL A 124 -0.99 -2.82 -1.00
C VAL A 124 -2.28 -2.39 -0.32
N LYS A 125 -2.69 -3.10 0.74
CA LYS A 125 -3.87 -2.76 1.54
C LYS A 125 -3.64 -1.57 2.47
N THR A 126 -2.39 -1.26 2.80
CA THR A 126 -2.05 -0.11 3.64
C THR A 126 -2.05 1.19 2.86
N ILE A 127 -1.85 1.15 1.54
CA ILE A 127 -1.84 2.36 0.72
C ILE A 127 -3.24 2.96 0.67
N LYS A 128 -3.30 4.28 0.90
CA LYS A 128 -4.51 5.09 0.77
C LYS A 128 -4.26 6.21 -0.22
N LEU A 129 -5.26 6.46 -1.04
CA LEU A 129 -5.36 7.67 -1.83
C LEU A 129 -6.16 8.69 -0.99
N VAL A 130 -5.60 9.87 -0.78
CA VAL A 130 -6.20 10.90 0.08
C VAL A 130 -6.26 12.21 -0.69
N GLU A 131 -7.44 12.82 -0.72
CA GLU A 131 -7.63 14.18 -1.24
C GLU A 131 -6.99 15.19 -0.27
N LYS A 132 -6.24 16.14 -0.81
CA LYS A 132 -5.49 17.14 -0.06
C LYS A 132 -5.86 18.56 -0.48
#